data_AF-A0A8T5N4D4-F1
#
_entry.id   AF-A0A8T5N4D4-F1
#
_cell.length_a   1.000
_cell.length_b   1.000
_cell.length_c   1.000
_cell.angle_alpha   90.00
_cell.angle_beta   90.00
_cell.angle_gamma   90.00
#
_symmetry.space_group_name_H-M   'P 1'
#
loop_
_entity.id
_entity.type
_entity.pdbx_description
1 polymer ?
#
loop_
_entity_poly.entity_id
_entity_poly.type
_entity_poly.pdbx_seq_one_letter_code
_entity_poly.pdbx_strand_id
1 'polypeptide(L)' 'MEMLDVLDILETGYDCERSRRKKGTFERCKKYKNKTWKVVVVDSVQIWNDAPVWLIIHVGVI' A
#
# COMPACT_ATOMS: atom_id res chain seq x y z
N MET A 1 7.20 -1.08 11.88
CA MET A 1 7.11 -0.40 10.58
C MET A 1 6.28 0.83 10.84
N GLU A 2 6.86 1.98 10.59
CA GLU A 2 6.26 3.28 10.89
C GLU A 2 5.46 3.79 9.69
N MET A 3 4.68 4.85 9.89
CA MET A 3 3.87 5.46 8.83
C MET A 3 4.73 5.93 7.64
N LEU A 4 5.93 6.45 7.91
CA LEU A 4 6.86 6.89 6.86
C LEU A 4 7.37 5.74 5.99
N ASP A 5 7.58 4.56 6.59
CA ASP A 5 7.97 3.36 5.83
C ASP A 5 6.83 2.93 4.89
N VAL A 6 5.58 3.03 5.35
CA VAL A 6 4.39 2.72 4.54
C VAL A 6 4.29 3.68 3.35
N LEU A 7 4.49 4.98 3.58
CA LEU A 7 4.47 5.99 2.52
C LEU A 7 5.57 5.71 1.49
N ASP A 8 6.80 5.44 1.93
CA ASP A 8 7.93 5.10 1.07
C ASP A 8 7.63 3.86 0.19
N ILE A 9 7.00 2.81 0.76
CA ILE A 9 6.56 1.64 -0.01
C ILE A 9 5.53 2.02 -1.08
N LEU A 10 4.56 2.89 -0.75
CA LEU A 10 3.52 3.30 -1.69
C LEU A 10 4.09 4.12 -2.85
N GLU A 11 4.95 5.09 -2.55
CA GLU A 11 5.54 6.00 -3.54
C GLU A 11 6.60 5.33 -4.41
N THR A 12 7.52 4.58 -3.81
CA THR A 12 8.74 4.10 -4.48
C THR A 12 8.82 2.58 -4.64
N GLY A 13 7.82 1.84 -4.13
CA GLY A 13 7.75 0.39 -4.27
C GLY A 13 7.55 -0.07 -5.72
N TYR A 14 7.32 -1.36 -5.87
CA TYR A 14 6.97 -2.00 -7.13
C TYR A 14 5.65 -2.76 -6.97
N ASP A 15 5.03 -3.12 -8.08
CA ASP A 15 3.80 -3.91 -8.04
C ASP A 15 4.09 -5.30 -7.51
N CYS A 16 3.33 -5.73 -6.51
CA CYS A 16 3.55 -7.03 -5.88
C CYS A 16 3.36 -8.18 -6.88
N GLU A 17 4.31 -9.11 -6.94
CA GLU A 17 4.11 -10.39 -7.63
C GLU A 17 2.98 -11.16 -6.91
N ARG A 18 1.87 -11.36 -7.60
CA ARG A 18 0.58 -11.89 -7.12
C ARG A 18 -0.28 -10.89 -6.34
N SER A 19 -1.31 -10.40 -7.03
CA SER A 19 -2.58 -10.11 -6.40
C SER A 19 -3.74 -10.51 -7.31
N ARG A 20 -4.67 -11.30 -6.77
CA ARG A 20 -5.99 -11.55 -7.37
C ARG A 20 -7.03 -10.58 -6.78
N ARG A 21 -6.61 -9.36 -6.41
CA ARG A 21 -7.50 -8.44 -5.70
C ARG A 21 -8.49 -7.76 -6.65
N LYS A 22 -9.62 -7.36 -6.09
CA LYS A 22 -10.72 -6.73 -6.82
C LYS A 22 -10.27 -5.39 -7.40
N LYS A 23 -10.94 -4.97 -8.48
CA LYS A 23 -10.77 -3.63 -9.07
C LYS A 23 -10.88 -2.55 -7.99
N GLY A 24 -9.97 -1.57 -8.00
CA GLY A 24 -9.88 -0.51 -6.98
C GLY A 24 -9.03 -0.86 -5.75
N THR A 25 -8.31 -2.00 -5.78
CA THR A 25 -7.29 -2.32 -4.77
C THR A 25 -5.90 -2.12 -5.35
N PHE A 26 -5.08 -1.29 -4.70
CA PHE A 26 -3.70 -1.03 -5.08
C PHE A 26 -2.76 -1.69 -4.09
N GLU A 27 -1.77 -2.40 -4.60
CA GLU A 27 -0.78 -3.09 -3.78
C GLU A 27 0.61 -2.70 -4.21
N ARG A 28 1.44 -2.33 -3.24
CA ARG A 28 2.84 -2.01 -3.47
C ARG A 28 3.70 -2.83 -2.54
N CYS A 29 4.78 -3.36 -3.11
CA CYS A 29 5.77 -4.14 -2.43
C CYS A 29 7.10 -3.39 -2.45
N LYS A 30 7.88 -3.49 -1.39
CA LYS A 30 9.26 -3.01 -1.39
C LYS A 30 10.13 -3.97 -0.60
N LYS A 31 11.32 -4.23 -1.14
CA LYS A 31 12.34 -4.98 -0.42
C LYS A 31 12.99 -4.03 0.58
N TYR A 32 12.81 -4.32 1.86
CA TYR A 32 13.41 -3.55 2.93
C TYR A 32 14.22 -4.48 3.81
N LYS A 33 15.53 -4.23 3.88
CA LYS A 33 16.51 -5.16 4.45
C LYS A 33 16.42 -6.52 3.73
N ASN A 34 16.07 -7.58 4.45
CA ASN A 34 15.96 -8.96 3.92
C ASN A 34 14.51 -9.45 3.81
N LYS A 35 13.52 -8.55 3.92
CA LYS A 35 12.11 -8.90 3.88
C LYS A 35 11.41 -8.11 2.78
N THR A 36 10.44 -8.73 2.13
CA THR A 36 9.56 -8.02 1.21
C THR A 36 8.35 -7.56 2.00
N TRP A 37 8.19 -6.25 2.14
CA TRP A 37 7.00 -5.67 2.74
C TRP A 37 5.96 -5.42 1.67
N LYS A 38 4.71 -5.62 2.04
CA LYS A 38 3.52 -5.45 1.23
C LYS A 38 2.57 -4.49 1.94
N VAL A 39 2.18 -3.44 1.23
CA VAL A 39 1.15 -2.49 1.64
C VAL A 39 0.01 -2.60 0.65
N VAL A 40 -1.22 -2.68 1.17
CA VAL A 40 -2.42 -2.70 0.34
C VAL A 40 -3.37 -1.61 0.76
N VAL A 41 -3.79 -0.84 -0.23
CA VAL A 41 -4.73 0.27 -0.08
C VAL A 41 -5.92 0.10 -1.00
N VAL A 42 -7.03 0.70 -0.63
CA VAL A 42 -8.26 0.79 -1.44
C VAL A 42 -8.75 2.22 -1.49
N ASP A 43 -9.48 2.56 -2.54
CA ASP A 43 -10.20 3.84 -2.59
C ASP A 43 -11.17 3.94 -1.41
N SER A 44 -11.14 5.09 -0.71
CA SER A 44 -12.10 5.42 0.34
C SER A 44 -13.21 6.30 -0.21
N VAL A 45 -14.39 6.19 0.38
CA VAL A 45 -15.49 7.16 0.15
C VAL A 45 -15.28 8.47 0.92
N GLN A 46 -14.28 8.52 1.80
CA GLN A 46 -13.96 9.71 2.59
C GLN A 46 -13.13 10.70 1.77
N ILE A 47 -13.33 11.98 2.06
CA ILE A 47 -12.57 13.10 1.52
C ILE A 47 -11.88 13.77 2.70
N TRP A 48 -10.60 14.07 2.55
CA TRP A 48 -9.83 14.84 3.54
C TRP A 48 -9.14 15.99 2.82
N ASN A 49 -9.34 17.21 3.33
CA ASN A 49 -8.79 18.44 2.75
C ASN A 49 -9.10 18.56 1.24
N ASP A 50 -10.35 18.34 0.86
CA ASP A 50 -10.86 18.36 -0.52
C ASP A 50 -10.20 17.35 -1.49
N ALA A 51 -9.48 16.36 -0.96
CA ALA A 51 -8.86 15.29 -1.74
C ALA A 51 -9.43 13.90 -1.38
N PRO A 52 -9.59 13.00 -2.37
CA PRO A 52 -9.89 11.60 -2.08
C PRO A 52 -8.73 10.97 -1.30
N VAL A 53 -9.05 10.15 -0.32
CA VAL A 53 -8.04 9.42 0.46
C VAL A 53 -8.06 7.93 0.16
N TRP A 54 -6.90 7.31 0.33
CA TRP A 54 -6.78 5.86 0.33
C TRP A 54 -6.86 5.30 1.75
N LEU A 55 -7.58 4.19 1.89
CA LEU A 55 -7.62 3.42 3.13
C LEU A 55 -6.60 2.29 3.06
N ILE A 56 -5.68 2.25 4.02
CA ILE A 56 -4.77 1.12 4.20
C ILE A 56 -5.56 -0.03 4.82
N ILE A 57 -5.64 -1.16 4.10
CA ILE A 57 -6.36 -2.37 4.56
C ILE A 57 -5.43 -3.51 4.95
N HIS A 58 -4.15 -3.45 4.57
CA HIS A 58 -3.16 -4.43 4.98
C HIS A 58 -1.74 -3.86 4.93
N VAL A 59 -0.96 -4.24 5.94
CA VAL A 59 0.47 -3.96 6.04
C VAL A 59 1.16 -5.21 6.60
N GLY A 60 2.06 -5.83 5.84
CA GLY A 60 2.66 -7.11 6.25
C GLY A 60 3.89 -7.51 5.46
N VAL A 61 4.56 -8.57 5.91
CA VAL A 61 5.71 -9.17 5.23
C VAL A 61 5.25 -10.39 4.43
N ILE A 62 5.82 -10.58 3.25
CA ILE A 62 5.66 -11.79 2.41
C ILE A 62 7.01 -12.50 2.18
#